data_AF-A0A3M3KEJ0-F1
#
_entry.id   AF-A0A3M3KEJ0-F1
#
_cell.length_a   1.000
_cell.length_b   1.000
_cell.length_c   1.000
_cell.angle_alpha   90.00
_cell.angle_beta   90.00
_cell.angle_gamma   90.00
#
_symmetry.space_group_name_H-M   'P 1'
#
loop_
_entity.id
_entity.type
_entity.pdbx_description
1 polymer ?
#
loop_
_entity_poly.entity_id
_entity_poly.type
_entity_poly.pdbx_seq_one_letter_code
_entity_poly.pdbx_strand_id
1 'polypeptide(L)'
;MLAGNDSMALGAVSAVRAAGKAGKVMVVGYDNINAIKPMLKDGRVLATADQYAAKQAVFGIEAALKAVKGEKVDTNEKGVIETPVELVTKP
;
A
#
# COMPACT_ATOMS: atom_id res chain seq x y z
N MET A 1 15.39 -0.02 -4.15
CA MET A 1 14.63 -1.28 -4.24
C MET A 1 13.16 -0.93 -4.21
N LEU A 2 12.44 -1.33 -5.24
CA LEU A 2 10.99 -1.24 -5.30
C LEU A 2 10.43 -2.60 -4.85
N ALA A 3 9.87 -2.67 -3.65
CA ALA A 3 9.17 -3.85 -3.19
C ALA A 3 7.69 -3.73 -3.60
N GLY A 4 7.10 -4.80 -4.10
CA GLY A 4 5.69 -4.79 -4.52
C GLY A 4 4.68 -4.67 -3.37
N ASN A 5 5.14 -4.81 -2.13
CA ASN A 5 4.39 -4.57 -0.90
C ASN A 5 5.31 -4.42 0.31
N ASP A 6 4.73 -4.03 1.44
CA ASP A 6 5.45 -3.78 2.68
C ASP A 6 6.05 -5.07 3.27
N SER A 7 5.40 -6.22 3.13
CA SER A 7 5.96 -7.51 3.56
C SER A 7 7.28 -7.83 2.84
N MET A 8 7.34 -7.59 1.53
CA MET A 8 8.58 -7.70 0.76
C MET A 8 9.58 -6.60 1.14
N ALA A 9 9.12 -5.38 1.45
CA ALA A 9 9.98 -4.30 1.91
C ALA A 9 10.69 -4.65 3.24
N LEU A 10 10.00 -5.30 4.19
CA LEU A 10 10.60 -5.79 5.44
C LEU A 10 11.75 -6.78 5.18
N GLY A 11 11.54 -7.70 4.23
CA GLY A 11 12.57 -8.64 3.76
C GLY A 11 13.74 -7.92 3.11
N ALA A 12 13.46 -6.95 2.23
CA ALA A 12 14.46 -6.14 1.55
C ALA A 12 15.32 -5.33 2.54
N VAL A 13 14.73 -4.69 3.55
CA VAL A 13 15.44 -3.99 4.62
C VAL A 13 16.40 -4.94 5.35
N SER A 14 15.93 -6.15 5.68
CA SER A 14 16.73 -7.16 6.35
C SER A 14 17.94 -7.59 5.50
N ALA A 15 17.73 -7.82 4.20
CA ALA A 15 18.79 -8.18 3.27
C ALA A 15 19.80 -7.04 3.05
N VAL A 16 19.33 -5.80 2.89
CA VAL A 16 20.18 -4.61 2.75
C VAL A 16 21.08 -4.43 3.97
N ARG A 17 20.52 -4.62 5.17
CA ARG A 17 21.27 -4.55 6.43
C ARG A 17 22.31 -5.67 6.51
N ALA A 18 21.92 -6.90 6.22
CA ALA A 18 22.84 -8.05 6.24
C ALA A 18 24.00 -7.88 5.24
N ALA A 19 23.76 -7.22 4.11
CA ALA A 19 24.78 -6.91 3.12
C ALA A 19 25.68 -5.71 3.49
N GLY A 20 25.49 -5.09 4.65
CA GLY A 20 26.24 -3.89 5.06
C GLY A 20 25.95 -2.64 4.20
N LYS A 21 24.78 -2.61 3.54
CA LYS A 21 24.38 -1.54 2.61
C LYS A 21 23.29 -0.62 3.19
N ALA A 22 23.08 -0.66 4.51
CA ALA A 22 22.17 0.26 5.19
C ALA A 22 22.52 1.72 4.86
N GLY A 23 21.51 2.54 4.57
CA GLY A 23 21.67 3.94 4.15
C GLY A 23 22.18 4.14 2.71
N LYS A 24 22.65 3.08 2.03
CA LYS A 24 23.11 3.14 0.63
C LYS A 24 22.05 2.65 -0.37
N VAL A 25 21.06 1.89 0.12
CA VAL A 25 19.96 1.38 -0.69
C VAL A 25 18.66 1.92 -0.12
N MET A 26 17.95 2.72 -0.93
CA MET A 26 16.60 3.15 -0.61
C MET A 26 15.63 1.99 -0.81
N VAL A 27 14.72 1.77 0.13
CA VAL A 27 13.67 0.76 0.06
C VAL A 27 12.33 1.46 0.07
N VAL A 28 11.42 1.09 -0.83
CA VAL A 28 10.02 1.53 -0.81
C VAL A 28 9.08 0.34 -0.88
N GLY A 29 7.88 0.49 -0.34
CA GLY A 29 6.84 -0.53 -0.26
C GLY A 29 5.48 -0.06 -0.77
N TYR A 30 4.45 -0.85 -0.44
CA TYR A 30 3.05 -0.67 -0.80
C TYR A 30 2.19 -1.36 0.27
N ASP A 31 1.02 -0.83 0.62
CA ASP A 31 0.01 -1.30 1.60
C ASP A 31 -0.13 -0.44 2.87
N ASN A 32 0.94 0.23 3.31
CA ASN A 32 0.99 0.97 4.59
C ASN A 32 0.60 0.12 5.82
N ILE A 33 1.10 -1.12 5.91
CA ILE A 33 0.82 -2.01 7.04
C ILE A 33 1.47 -1.51 8.33
N ASN A 34 0.90 -1.83 9.49
CA ASN A 34 1.44 -1.36 10.77
C ASN A 34 2.92 -1.73 11.01
N ALA A 35 3.38 -2.86 10.47
CA ALA A 35 4.77 -3.31 10.59
C ALA A 35 5.78 -2.41 9.85
N ILE A 36 5.37 -1.64 8.83
CA ILE A 36 6.28 -0.75 8.09
C ILE A 36 6.50 0.59 8.81
N LYS A 37 5.57 1.02 9.67
CA LYS A 37 5.56 2.36 10.30
C LYS A 37 6.83 2.67 11.10
N PRO A 38 7.38 1.77 11.93
CA PRO A 38 8.64 2.04 12.62
C PRO A 38 9.81 2.25 11.64
N MET A 39 9.81 1.52 10.51
CA MET A 39 10.85 1.62 9.49
C MET A 39 10.76 2.91 8.66
N LEU A 40 9.55 3.45 8.46
CA LEU A 40 9.36 4.79 7.91
C LEU A 40 9.90 5.85 8.86
N LYS A 41 9.59 5.72 10.17
CA LYS A 41 10.02 6.68 11.20
C LYS A 41 11.53 6.77 11.35
N ASP A 42 12.23 5.63 11.31
CA ASP A 42 13.69 5.58 11.44
C ASP A 42 14.45 5.55 10.10
N GLY A 43 13.75 5.70 8.97
CA GLY A 43 14.35 5.88 7.64
C GLY A 43 14.91 4.60 7.01
N ARG A 44 14.67 3.42 7.59
CA ARG A 44 14.99 2.12 6.95
C ARG A 44 14.15 1.89 5.68
N VAL A 45 12.94 2.43 5.64
CA VAL A 45 12.07 2.47 4.47
C VAL A 45 11.81 3.94 4.14
N LEU A 46 12.00 4.30 2.88
CA LEU A 46 11.86 5.68 2.40
C LEU A 46 10.39 6.09 2.28
N ALA A 47 9.56 5.19 1.75
CA ALA A 47 8.15 5.43 1.53
C ALA A 47 7.36 4.12 1.37
N THR A 48 6.06 4.19 1.57
CA THR A 48 5.09 3.18 1.14
C THR A 48 3.90 3.89 0.49
N ALA A 49 3.21 3.23 -0.44
CA ALA A 49 1.95 3.72 -0.97
C ALA A 49 0.78 3.12 -0.18
N ASP A 50 -0.10 3.98 0.35
CA ASP A 50 -1.36 3.58 0.97
C ASP A 50 -2.47 3.59 -0.08
N GLN A 51 -3.06 2.42 -0.32
CA GLN A 51 -4.17 2.22 -1.26
C GLN A 51 -5.55 2.26 -0.57
N TYR A 52 -5.58 2.49 0.74
CA TYR A 52 -6.76 2.44 1.59
C TYR A 52 -7.55 1.13 1.46
N ALA A 53 -6.93 0.01 1.80
CA ALA A 53 -7.56 -1.32 1.72
C ALA A 53 -8.94 -1.40 2.43
N ALA A 54 -9.12 -0.66 3.52
CA ALA A 54 -10.42 -0.56 4.19
C ALA A 54 -11.49 0.09 3.30
N LYS A 55 -11.16 1.15 2.55
CA LYS A 55 -12.08 1.76 1.58
C LYS A 55 -12.38 0.81 0.42
N GLN A 56 -11.39 0.03 -0.03
CA GLN A 56 -11.62 -0.98 -1.07
C GLN A 56 -12.66 -2.02 -0.62
N ALA A 57 -12.58 -2.47 0.64
CA ALA A 57 -13.57 -3.38 1.20
C ALA A 57 -14.97 -2.74 1.28
N VAL A 58 -15.07 -1.50 1.76
CA VAL A 58 -16.34 -0.76 1.81
C VAL A 58 -16.95 -0.61 0.42
N PHE A 59 -16.19 -0.10 -0.55
CA PHE A 59 -16.66 0.12 -1.91
C PHE A 59 -17.06 -1.18 -2.60
N GLY A 60 -16.32 -2.27 -2.37
CA GLY A 60 -16.68 -3.60 -2.89
C GLY A 60 -18.00 -4.11 -2.33
N ILE A 61 -18.23 -3.96 -1.02
CA ILE A 61 -19.50 -4.37 -0.38
C ILE A 61 -20.66 -3.50 -0.88
N GLU A 62 -20.48 -2.18 -0.97
CA GLU A 62 -21.49 -1.27 -1.50
C GLU A 62 -21.86 -1.60 -2.96
N ALA A 63 -20.87 -1.87 -3.80
CA ALA A 63 -21.07 -2.29 -5.18
C ALA A 63 -21.84 -3.61 -5.29
N ALA A 64 -21.50 -4.60 -4.46
CA ALA A 64 -22.22 -5.87 -4.41
C ALA A 64 -23.67 -5.71 -3.97
N LEU A 65 -23.93 -4.87 -2.96
CA LEU A 65 -25.29 -4.56 -2.50
C LEU A 65 -26.13 -3.87 -3.58
N LYS A 66 -25.56 -2.92 -4.32
CA LYS A 66 -26.23 -2.28 -5.47
C LYS A 66 -26.58 -3.31 -6.55
N ALA A 67 -25.63 -4.16 -6.91
CA ALA A 67 -25.84 -5.18 -7.93
C ALA A 67 -26.96 -6.17 -7.55
N VAL A 68 -27.01 -6.62 -6.28
CA VAL A 68 -28.07 -7.53 -5.80
C VAL A 68 -29.46 -6.88 -5.82
N LYS A 69 -29.54 -5.55 -5.65
CA LYS A 69 -30.79 -4.78 -5.74
C LYS A 69 -31.19 -4.42 -7.18
N GLY A 70 -30.38 -4.76 -8.17
CA GLY A 70 -30.58 -4.32 -9.56
C GLY A 70 -30.29 -2.84 -9.79
N GLU A 71 -29.61 -2.19 -8.85
CA GLU A 71 -29.17 -0.80 -8.98
C GLU A 71 -27.90 -0.72 -9.84
N LYS A 72 -27.70 0.44 -10.48
CA LYS A 72 -26.48 0.69 -11.25
C LYS A 72 -25.27 0.81 -10.33
N VAL A 73 -24.20 0.09 -10.63
CA VAL A 73 -22.89 0.25 -9.96
C VAL A 73 -22.15 1.42 -10.60
N ASP A 74 -21.72 2.36 -9.76
CA ASP A 74 -20.99 3.55 -10.21
C ASP A 74 -19.52 3.20 -10.44
N THR A 75 -19.05 3.34 -11.68
CA THR A 75 -17.67 3.11 -12.08
C THR A 75 -17.15 4.29 -12.89
N ASN A 76 -15.83 4.43 -12.97
CA ASN A 76 -15.22 5.34 -13.94
C ASN A 76 -15.40 4.84 -15.39
N GLU A 77 -14.87 5.60 -16.35
CA GLU A 77 -14.94 5.30 -17.79
C GLU A 77 -14.35 3.93 -18.18
N LYS A 78 -13.50 3.35 -17.32
CA LYS A 78 -12.85 2.04 -17.53
C LYS A 78 -13.59 0.90 -16.85
N GLY A 79 -14.74 1.16 -16.21
CA GLY A 79 -15.47 0.15 -15.44
C GLY A 79 -14.82 -0.19 -14.09
N VAL A 80 -14.00 0.70 -13.53
CA VAL A 80 -13.27 0.49 -12.27
C VAL A 80 -13.85 1.38 -11.17
N ILE A 81 -13.93 0.85 -9.95
CA ILE A 81 -14.18 1.62 -8.72
C ILE A 81 -12.82 1.90 -8.07
N GLU A 82 -12.37 3.14 -8.15
CA GLU A 82 -11.04 3.52 -7.68
C GLU A 82 -11.07 3.95 -6.20
N THR A 83 -10.11 3.46 -5.42
CA THR A 83 -9.74 4.09 -4.15
C THR A 83 -8.58 5.05 -4.37
N PRO A 84 -8.47 6.11 -3.55
CA PRO A 84 -7.30 6.97 -3.60
C PRO A 84 -6.02 6.17 -3.29
N VAL A 85 -4.88 6.67 -3.77
CA VAL A 85 -3.56 6.15 -3.41
C VAL A 85 -2.72 7.32 -2.94
N GLU A 86 -2.12 7.20 -1.76
CA GLU A 86 -1.30 8.26 -1.16
C GLU A 86 0.12 7.79 -0.87
N LEU A 87 1.10 8.66 -1.14
CA LEU A 87 2.49 8.42 -0.78
C LEU A 87 2.70 8.73 0.70
N VAL A 88 3.15 7.75 1.47
CA VAL A 88 3.45 7.88 2.89
C VAL A 88 4.97 7.83 3.09
N THR A 89 5.56 8.94 3.54
CA THR A 89 7.02 9.03 3.78
C THR A 89 7.38 9.12 5.27
N LYS A 90 6.53 9.74 6.10
CA LYS A 90 6.69 9.83 7.57
C LYS A 90 5.31 9.86 8.24
N PRO A 91 4.93 8.80 8.98
CA PRO A 91 3.64 8.73 9.68
C PRO A 91 3.67 9.35 11.08
#